data_AF-A0A7J4T0K9-F1
#
_entry.id   AF-A0A7J4T0K9-F1
#
_cell.length_a   1.000
_cell.length_b   1.000
_cell.length_c   1.000
_cell.angle_alpha   90.00
_cell.angle_beta   90.00
_cell.angle_gamma   90.00
#
_symmetry.space_group_name_H-M   'P 1'
#
loop_
_entity.id
_entity.type
_entity.pdbx_description
1 polymer ?
#
loop_
_entity_poly.entity_id
_entity_poly.type
_entity_poly.pdbx_seq_one_letter_code
_entity_poly.pdbx_strand_id
1 'polypeptide(L)'
;REFIEEGLIRAKAVKGTSRVRARTRQEQRRKGRQKGQGKRTGTANARNPRKNRWMRTIRSQRRALKDLRDNDEITSSQYRRYYLKAKGGSYRSIAHLRSQMTLEGIELKEGDN
;
A
#
# COMPACT_ATOMS: atom_id res chain seq x y z
N ARG A 1 -28.07 -46.63 -6.88
CA ARG A 1 -27.79 -45.28 -7.40
C ARG A 1 -28.69 -44.93 -8.58
N GLU A 2 -29.34 -45.92 -9.18
CA GLU A 2 -30.41 -45.83 -10.19
C GLU A 2 -31.34 -44.60 -10.05
N PHE A 3 -31.99 -44.39 -8.90
CA PHE A 3 -32.89 -43.23 -8.72
C PHE A 3 -32.21 -41.83 -8.70
N ILE A 4 -30.89 -41.77 -8.51
CA ILE A 4 -30.11 -40.53 -8.66
C ILE A 4 -29.75 -40.33 -10.14
N GLU A 5 -29.44 -41.41 -10.85
CA GLU A 5 -29.12 -41.42 -12.29
C GLU A 5 -30.37 -41.16 -13.16
N GLU A 6 -31.53 -41.71 -12.77
CA GLU A 6 -32.85 -41.43 -13.34
C GLU A 6 -33.39 -40.04 -12.97
N GLY A 7 -32.74 -39.33 -12.04
CA GLY A 7 -33.07 -37.95 -11.67
C GLY A 7 -34.25 -37.79 -10.71
N LEU A 8 -34.84 -38.89 -10.20
CA LEU A 8 -35.89 -38.85 -9.17
C LEU A 8 -35.39 -38.23 -7.85
N ILE A 9 -34.14 -38.49 -7.47
CA ILE A 9 -33.50 -37.94 -6.25
C ILE A 9 -32.37 -37.00 -6.65
N ARG A 10 -32.51 -35.70 -6.36
CA ARG A 10 -31.50 -34.67 -6.64
C ARG A 10 -31.17 -33.83 -5.41
N ALA A 11 -29.89 -33.47 -5.28
CA ALA A 11 -29.48 -32.47 -4.31
C ALA A 11 -30.03 -31.10 -4.72
N LYS A 12 -30.57 -30.35 -3.75
CA LYS A 12 -31.00 -28.97 -3.97
C LYS A 12 -29.76 -28.09 -4.15
N ALA A 13 -29.82 -27.14 -5.08
CA ALA A 13 -28.79 -26.13 -5.21
C ALA A 13 -28.63 -25.36 -3.90
N VAL A 14 -27.37 -25.08 -3.51
CA VAL A 14 -27.08 -24.30 -2.30
C VAL A 14 -27.60 -22.88 -2.50
N LYS A 15 -28.41 -22.40 -1.56
CA LYS A 15 -28.84 -21.00 -1.53
C LYS A 15 -27.65 -20.10 -1.19
N GLY A 16 -27.01 -19.54 -2.21
CA GLY A 16 -25.90 -18.61 -2.06
C GLY A 16 -26.36 -17.19 -1.69
N THR A 17 -25.52 -16.44 -0.97
CA THR A 17 -25.74 -15.00 -0.76
C THR A 17 -25.00 -14.18 -1.83
N SER A 18 -25.69 -13.24 -2.45
CA SER A 18 -25.09 -12.41 -3.49
C SER A 18 -24.22 -11.28 -2.90
N ARG A 19 -23.10 -10.99 -3.56
CA ARG A 19 -22.16 -9.90 -3.17
C ARG A 19 -22.25 -8.67 -4.06
N VAL A 20 -23.18 -8.62 -5.01
CA VAL A 20 -23.30 -7.58 -6.04
C VAL A 20 -23.31 -6.18 -5.42
N ARG A 21 -24.25 -5.92 -4.48
CA ARG A 21 -24.37 -4.61 -3.80
C ARG A 21 -23.10 -4.20 -3.05
N ALA A 22 -22.41 -5.15 -2.42
CA ALA A 22 -21.17 -4.88 -1.71
C ALA A 22 -20.02 -4.52 -2.67
N ARG A 23 -19.91 -5.19 -3.81
CA ARG A 23 -18.93 -4.91 -4.86
C ARG A 23 -19.17 -3.53 -5.49
N THR A 24 -20.41 -3.21 -5.84
CA THR A 24 -20.77 -1.88 -6.36
C THR A 24 -20.38 -0.78 -5.37
N ARG A 25 -20.66 -0.97 -4.07
CA ARG A 25 -20.25 -0.01 -3.02
C ARG A 25 -18.72 0.13 -2.93
N GLN A 26 -17.97 -0.97 -3.04
CA GLN A 26 -16.51 -0.96 -3.01
C GLN A 26 -15.93 -0.19 -4.20
N GLU A 27 -16.48 -0.36 -5.39
CA GLU A 27 -16.05 0.37 -6.59
C GLU A 27 -16.29 1.87 -6.45
N GLN A 28 -17.48 2.29 -5.98
CA GLN A 28 -17.78 3.70 -5.70
C GLN A 28 -16.82 4.28 -4.65
N ARG A 29 -16.48 3.51 -3.61
CA ARG A 29 -15.46 3.90 -2.61
C ARG A 29 -14.07 4.00 -3.21
N ARG A 30 -13.67 3.14 -4.16
CA ARG A 30 -12.39 3.23 -4.86
C ARG A 30 -12.29 4.54 -5.66
N LYS A 31 -13.39 4.96 -6.31
CA LYS A 31 -13.53 6.26 -6.99
C LYS A 31 -13.54 7.47 -6.05
N GLY A 32 -13.50 7.27 -4.73
CA GLY A 32 -13.48 8.34 -3.72
C GLY A 32 -14.84 8.72 -3.14
N ARG A 33 -15.94 8.17 -3.64
CA ARG A 33 -17.30 8.44 -3.12
C ARG A 33 -17.54 7.77 -1.77
N GLN A 34 -18.56 8.22 -1.03
CA GLN A 34 -18.96 7.66 0.28
C GLN A 34 -17.85 7.67 1.37
N LYS A 35 -16.95 8.67 1.33
CA LYS A 35 -15.83 8.87 2.29
C LYS A 35 -15.87 10.22 3.03
N GLY A 36 -16.95 10.99 2.89
CA GLY A 36 -17.16 12.29 3.55
C GLY A 36 -17.30 12.19 5.07
N GLN A 37 -17.31 13.34 5.76
CA GLN A 37 -17.26 13.38 7.23
C GLN A 37 -18.43 12.64 7.89
N GLY A 38 -19.67 12.84 7.42
CA GLY A 38 -20.85 12.14 7.97
C GLY A 38 -20.90 10.62 7.75
N LYS A 39 -20.00 10.05 6.94
CA LYS A 39 -19.86 8.59 6.78
C LYS A 39 -18.70 8.01 7.59
N ARG A 40 -17.90 8.86 8.25
CA ARG A 40 -16.76 8.43 9.06
C ARG A 40 -17.24 8.12 10.46
N THR A 41 -16.86 6.94 10.94
CA THR A 41 -17.03 6.53 12.34
C THR A 41 -15.65 6.25 12.93
N GLY A 42 -15.51 6.54 14.23
CA GLY A 42 -14.23 6.42 14.94
C GLY A 42 -13.23 7.55 14.66
N THR A 43 -12.22 7.66 15.54
CA THR A 43 -11.21 8.72 15.48
C THR A 43 -10.26 8.55 14.29
N ALA A 44 -9.55 9.62 13.91
CA ALA A 44 -8.56 9.55 12.84
C ALA A 44 -7.45 8.52 13.10
N ASN A 45 -7.04 8.34 14.36
CA ASN A 45 -6.04 7.34 14.75
C ASN A 45 -6.60 5.91 14.70
N ALA A 46 -7.88 5.69 15.01
CA ALA A 46 -8.51 4.37 14.87
C ALA A 46 -8.60 3.93 13.39
N ARG A 47 -8.94 4.86 12.49
CA ARG A 47 -9.03 4.57 11.05
C ARG A 47 -7.68 4.48 10.35
N ASN A 48 -6.67 5.22 10.81
CA ASN A 48 -5.31 5.20 10.25
C ASN A 48 -4.25 5.39 11.37
N PRO A 49 -3.87 4.29 12.05
CA PRO A 49 -2.98 4.35 13.21
C PRO A 49 -1.62 4.99 12.93
N ARG A 50 -1.15 5.84 13.85
CA ARG A 50 0.13 6.56 13.73
C ARG A 50 1.32 5.62 13.48
N LYS A 51 1.42 4.51 14.22
CA LYS A 51 2.49 3.51 14.07
C LYS A 51 2.50 2.88 12.67
N ASN A 52 1.33 2.49 12.15
CA ASN A 52 1.21 1.90 10.82
C ASN A 52 1.58 2.90 9.72
N ARG A 53 1.19 4.16 9.89
CA ARG A 53 1.59 5.25 8.98
C ARG A 53 3.11 5.43 8.96
N TRP A 54 3.73 5.56 10.13
CA TRP A 54 5.19 5.67 10.26
C TRP A 54 5.90 4.47 9.66
N MET A 55 5.46 3.25 9.97
CA MET A 55 6.04 2.01 9.41
C MET A 55 5.96 1.98 7.88
N ARG A 56 4.83 2.37 7.28
CA ARG A 56 4.67 2.42 5.82
C ARG A 56 5.67 3.40 5.19
N THR A 57 5.82 4.59 5.77
CA THR A 57 6.75 5.62 5.28
C THR A 57 8.22 5.19 5.43
N ILE A 58 8.64 4.76 6.62
CA ILE A 58 10.05 4.44 6.86
C ILE A 58 10.49 3.18 6.12
N ARG A 59 9.62 2.16 5.99
CA ARG A 59 9.95 0.92 5.27
C ARG A 59 10.08 1.17 3.78
N SER A 60 9.25 2.04 3.19
CA SER A 60 9.35 2.35 1.77
C SER A 60 10.61 3.17 1.45
N GLN A 61 10.95 4.15 2.30
CA GLN A 61 12.21 4.90 2.17
C GLN A 61 13.44 4.01 2.32
N ARG A 62 13.47 3.12 3.32
CA ARG A 62 14.58 2.20 3.53
C ARG A 62 14.74 1.17 2.41
N ARG A 63 13.63 0.72 1.83
CA ARG A 63 13.66 -0.15 0.65
C ARG A 63 14.28 0.59 -0.52
N ALA A 64 13.81 1.80 -0.84
CA ALA A 64 14.38 2.62 -1.91
C ALA A 64 15.88 2.87 -1.71
N LEU A 65 16.33 3.20 -0.49
CA LEU A 65 17.76 3.35 -0.19
C LEU A 65 18.55 2.05 -0.35
N LYS A 66 17.95 0.90 -0.02
CA LYS A 66 18.59 -0.40 -0.22
C LYS A 66 18.76 -0.67 -1.73
N ASP A 67 17.70 -0.45 -2.50
CA ASP A 67 17.71 -0.69 -3.95
C ASP A 67 18.75 0.22 -4.64
N LEU A 68 18.82 1.51 -4.28
CA LEU A 68 19.84 2.43 -4.80
C LEU A 68 21.28 1.99 -4.48
N ARG A 69 21.49 1.42 -3.30
CA ARG A 69 22.81 0.90 -2.90
C ARG A 69 23.14 -0.38 -3.66
N ASP A 70 22.17 -1.29 -3.80
CA ASP A 70 22.36 -2.56 -4.49
C ASP A 70 22.56 -2.36 -6.02
N ASN A 71 22.11 -1.23 -6.57
CA ASN A 71 22.37 -0.77 -7.94
C ASN A 71 23.66 0.06 -8.11
N ASP A 72 24.46 0.21 -7.04
CA ASP A 72 25.67 1.03 -6.98
C ASP A 72 25.45 2.54 -7.31
N GLU A 73 24.22 3.05 -7.20
CA GLU A 73 23.92 4.48 -7.38
C GLU A 73 24.35 5.31 -6.16
N ILE A 74 24.47 4.67 -5.00
CA ILE A 74 24.99 5.28 -3.78
C ILE A 74 26.03 4.40 -3.11
N THR A 75 27.05 5.04 -2.56
CA THR A 75 28.05 4.39 -1.73
C THR A 75 27.49 3.94 -0.38
N SER A 76 28.16 3.01 0.29
CA SER A 76 27.78 2.53 1.63
C SER A 76 27.73 3.65 2.68
N SER A 77 28.62 4.64 2.57
CA SER A 77 28.67 5.81 3.47
C SER A 77 27.48 6.75 3.24
N GLN A 78 27.14 7.02 1.98
CA GLN A 78 25.95 7.79 1.61
C GLN A 78 24.68 7.07 2.06
N TYR A 79 24.54 5.76 1.81
CA TYR A 79 23.44 4.94 2.29
C TYR A 79 23.23 5.12 3.79
N ARG A 80 24.31 5.00 4.59
CA ARG A 80 24.22 5.15 6.05
C ARG A 80 23.76 6.54 6.46
N ARG A 81 24.25 7.60 5.79
CA ARG A 81 23.84 8.98 6.04
C ARG A 81 22.34 9.17 5.79
N TYR A 82 21.84 8.77 4.62
CA TYR A 82 20.42 8.91 4.27
C TYR A 82 19.51 8.00 5.10
N TYR A 83 19.98 6.82 5.48
CA TYR A 83 19.25 5.91 6.37
C TYR A 83 18.99 6.55 7.74
N LEU A 84 19.99 7.22 8.31
CA LEU A 84 19.86 7.93 9.59
C LEU A 84 18.94 9.15 9.47
N LYS A 85 19.06 9.94 8.39
CA LYS A 85 18.12 11.05 8.09
C LYS A 85 16.68 10.54 7.95
N ALA A 86 16.47 9.42 7.26
CA ALA A 86 15.16 8.78 7.13
C ALA A 86 14.61 8.31 8.49
N LYS A 87 15.44 7.69 9.34
CA LYS A 87 15.05 7.32 10.72
C LYS A 87 14.57 8.55 11.52
N GLY A 88 15.22 9.70 11.33
CA GLY A 88 14.86 10.98 11.95
C GLY A 88 13.58 11.62 11.39
N GLY A 89 13.01 11.08 10.30
CA GLY A 89 11.80 11.63 9.68
C GLY A 89 12.05 12.85 8.80
N SER A 90 13.30 13.06 8.34
CA SER A 90 13.65 14.17 7.45
C SER A 90 12.90 14.12 6.11
N TYR A 91 12.41 12.95 5.70
CA TYR A 91 11.72 12.76 4.43
C TYR A 91 10.23 12.49 4.57
N ARG A 92 9.41 13.23 3.82
CA ARG A 92 7.94 13.05 3.79
C ARG A 92 7.50 11.92 2.84
N SER A 93 8.25 11.66 1.78
CA SER A 93 7.96 10.64 0.76
C SER A 93 9.26 10.13 0.12
N ILE A 94 9.16 9.12 -0.76
CA ILE A 94 10.29 8.63 -1.55
C ILE A 94 10.73 9.70 -2.56
N ALA A 95 9.77 10.40 -3.19
CA ALA A 95 10.07 11.52 -4.09
C ALA A 95 10.84 12.64 -3.37
N HIS A 96 10.47 12.97 -2.13
CA HIS A 96 11.19 13.97 -1.34
C HIS A 96 12.60 13.50 -0.98
N LEU A 97 12.78 12.22 -0.66
CA LEU A 97 14.10 11.62 -0.45
C LEU A 97 14.98 11.78 -1.71
N ARG A 98 14.48 11.35 -2.88
CA ARG A 98 15.20 11.45 -4.15
C ARG A 98 15.55 12.89 -4.51
N SER A 99 14.58 13.80 -4.43
CA SER A 99 14.79 15.24 -4.68
C SER A 99 15.85 15.85 -3.76
N GLN A 100 15.93 15.42 -2.50
CA GLN A 100 16.96 15.91 -1.60
C GLN A 100 18.34 15.31 -1.89
N MET A 101 18.41 14.07 -2.36
CA MET A 101 19.65 13.44 -2.80
C MET A 101 20.21 14.13 -4.05
N THR A 102 19.35 14.47 -5.02
CA THR A 102 19.76 15.18 -6.23
C THR A 102 20.24 16.60 -5.91
N LEU A 103 19.59 17.30 -4.97
CA LEU A 103 20.05 18.61 -4.47
C LEU A 103 21.40 18.53 -3.76
N GLU A 104 21.69 17.40 -3.09
CA GLU A 104 22.99 17.14 -2.44
C GLU A 104 24.06 16.64 -3.45
N GLY A 105 23.76 16.62 -4.76
CA GLY A 105 24.72 16.30 -5.82
C GLY A 105 24.85 14.81 -6.17
N ILE A 106 23.87 13.98 -5.80
CA ILE A 106 23.86 12.56 -6.17
C ILE A 106 23.17 12.38 -7.51
N GLU A 107 23.88 11.80 -8.47
CA GLU A 107 23.30 11.37 -9.74
C GLU A 107 22.56 10.05 -9.53
N LEU A 108 21.24 10.10 -9.64
CA LEU A 108 20.37 8.93 -9.62
C LEU A 108 20.08 8.54 -11.06
N LYS A 109 20.12 7.24 -11.37
CA LYS A 109 19.70 6.77 -12.70
C LYS A 109 18.20 7.02 -12.82
N GLU A 110 17.76 7.62 -13.93
CA GLU A 110 16.32 7.77 -14.19
C GLU A 110 15.69 6.38 -14.32
N GLY A 111 15.02 5.95 -13.26
CA GLY A 111 14.33 4.67 -13.16
C GLY A 111 12.86 4.89 -12.80
N ASP A 112 12.02 4.56 -13.79
CA ASP A 112 10.56 4.61 -13.89
C ASP A 112 9.75 4.96 -12.63
N ASN A 113 8.89 5.97 -12.81
CA ASN A 113 7.84 6.39 -11.87
C ASN A 113 6.93 5.24 -11.41
#